data_AF-A0A7S2V3G8-F1
#
_entry.id   AF-A0A7S2V3G8-F1
#
_cell.length_a   1.000
_cell.length_b   1.000
_cell.length_c   1.000
_cell.angle_alpha   90.00
_cell.angle_beta   90.00
_cell.angle_gamma   90.00
#
_symmetry.space_group_name_H-M   'P 1'
#
loop_
_entity.id
_entity.type
_entity.pdbx_description
1 polymer ?
#
loop_
_entity_poly.entity_id
_entity_poly.type
_entity_poly.pdbx_seq_one_letter_code
_entity_poly.pdbx_strand_id
1 'polypeptide(L)'
;MGTYLCTGFLITSEGHLMTNAHCISSEEEALNTDYEFYGWTPGCEEANYQLKTRGDIYKATELLGYDNALDYAIVNINLDDATKAELGYMELHDLAYETDDGAFMNQIQGMAIYLAHHSLGKDMMFGLFSTHEEDLALETDANLESYSGRARGHVIGFYEALCTTKFAKSGYYEVGYYIDTEGGSSGCFVASADNHKVVGLNHCGCTGCACMNIAVPINHIYQHMCQDSTMCTVMNCCESTSVCHGNGKKAC
;
A
#
# COMPACT_ATOMS: atom_id res chain seq x y z
N MET A 1 -11.54 22.30 -1.40
CA MET A 1 -10.89 22.01 -0.10
C MET A 1 -11.26 20.58 0.23
N GLY A 2 -10.30 19.65 0.16
CA GLY A 2 -10.53 18.24 0.50
C GLY A 2 -10.82 18.08 1.99
N THR A 3 -11.81 17.26 2.33
CA THR A 3 -12.23 16.99 3.72
C THR A 3 -11.56 15.76 4.33
N TYR A 4 -10.79 15.02 3.51
CA TYR A 4 -10.15 13.77 3.86
C TYR A 4 -8.79 13.68 3.15
N LEU A 5 -7.81 13.08 3.82
CA LEU A 5 -6.43 12.95 3.32
C LEU A 5 -6.03 11.48 3.44
N CYS A 6 -5.44 10.95 2.37
CA CYS A 6 -4.94 9.59 2.28
C CYS A 6 -3.61 9.56 1.54
N THR A 7 -2.96 8.41 1.57
CA THR A 7 -1.79 8.09 0.78
C THR A 7 -2.20 7.17 -0.38
N GLY A 8 -1.46 7.22 -1.48
CA GLY A 8 -1.51 6.24 -2.55
C GLY A 8 -0.15 6.16 -3.24
N PHE A 9 0.00 5.19 -4.14
CA PHE A 9 1.25 4.98 -4.89
C PHE A 9 0.96 4.42 -6.28
N LEU A 10 1.85 4.71 -7.24
CA LEU A 10 1.74 4.17 -8.59
C LEU A 10 2.14 2.69 -8.60
N ILE A 11 1.37 1.87 -9.31
CA ILE A 11 1.57 0.41 -9.42
C ILE A 11 1.92 -0.06 -10.84
N THR A 12 1.92 0.85 -11.81
CA THR A 12 2.28 0.55 -13.21
C THR A 12 2.94 1.75 -13.87
N SER A 13 3.60 1.50 -15.01
CA SER A 13 4.13 2.55 -15.88
C SER A 13 3.06 3.41 -16.55
N GLU A 14 1.77 3.04 -16.48
CA GLU A 14 0.69 3.73 -17.19
C GLU A 14 0.03 4.85 -16.39
N GLY A 15 0.41 5.03 -15.11
CA GLY A 15 -0.18 6.04 -14.23
C GLY A 15 -1.34 5.52 -13.37
N HIS A 16 -1.46 4.20 -13.21
CA HIS A 16 -2.42 3.61 -12.29
C HIS A 16 -1.94 3.77 -10.83
N LEU A 17 -2.74 4.49 -10.04
CA LEU A 17 -2.52 4.72 -8.61
C LEU A 17 -3.40 3.77 -7.77
N MET A 18 -2.79 3.11 -6.79
CA MET A 18 -3.48 2.32 -5.77
C MET A 18 -3.63 3.14 -4.48
N THR A 19 -4.80 3.05 -3.86
CA THR A 19 -5.10 3.58 -2.51
C THR A 19 -6.20 2.72 -1.85
N ASN A 20 -6.72 3.10 -0.68
CA ASN A 20 -7.84 2.38 -0.08
C ASN A 20 -9.20 2.74 -0.68
N ALA A 21 -10.14 1.79 -0.65
CA ALA A 21 -11.53 2.02 -1.06
C ALA A 21 -12.22 3.03 -0.13
N HIS A 22 -11.90 3.01 1.16
CA HIS A 22 -12.43 4.01 2.09
C HIS A 22 -11.87 5.44 1.84
N CYS A 23 -10.82 5.57 1.02
CA CYS A 23 -10.33 6.86 0.54
C CYS A 23 -11.04 7.29 -0.74
N ILE A 24 -11.21 6.36 -1.69
CA ILE A 24 -11.86 6.59 -2.98
C ILE A 24 -12.76 5.39 -3.29
N SER A 25 -14.08 5.61 -3.30
CA SER A 25 -15.09 4.57 -3.53
C SER A 25 -16.08 4.92 -4.63
N SER A 26 -15.83 6.01 -5.36
CA SER A 26 -16.68 6.46 -6.46
C SER A 26 -15.91 7.27 -7.50
N GLU A 27 -16.42 7.25 -8.72
CA GLU A 27 -15.90 8.07 -9.84
C GLU A 27 -15.87 9.56 -9.47
N GLU A 28 -16.92 10.04 -8.79
CA GLU A 28 -16.99 11.43 -8.35
C GLU A 28 -15.87 11.79 -7.35
N GLU A 29 -15.57 10.91 -6.40
CA GLU A 29 -14.45 11.10 -5.47
C GLU A 29 -13.11 11.09 -6.21
N ALA A 30 -12.91 10.14 -7.14
CA ALA A 30 -11.69 10.05 -7.93
C ALA A 30 -11.43 11.33 -8.73
N LEU A 31 -12.43 11.80 -9.49
CA LEU A 31 -12.29 12.98 -10.35
C LEU A 31 -12.16 14.30 -9.58
N ASN A 32 -12.70 14.38 -8.36
CA ASN A 32 -12.63 15.58 -7.54
C ASN A 32 -11.42 15.62 -6.58
N THR A 33 -10.65 14.53 -6.47
CA THR A 33 -9.46 14.46 -5.63
C THR A 33 -8.27 15.19 -6.27
N ASP A 34 -7.44 15.83 -5.44
CA ASP A 34 -6.12 16.34 -5.84
C ASP A 34 -5.09 15.24 -5.53
N TYR A 35 -4.37 14.76 -6.55
CA TYR A 35 -3.32 13.77 -6.39
C TYR A 35 -1.97 14.47 -6.39
N GLU A 36 -1.26 14.41 -5.28
CA GLU A 36 -0.03 15.17 -5.07
C GLU A 36 1.18 14.24 -4.98
N PHE A 37 2.20 14.53 -5.79
CA PHE A 37 3.49 13.85 -5.75
C PHE A 37 4.60 14.84 -5.38
N TYR A 38 5.69 14.35 -4.79
CA TYR A 38 6.85 15.18 -4.40
C TYR A 38 6.57 16.29 -3.36
N GLY A 39 5.55 16.11 -2.52
CA GLY A 39 5.37 16.93 -1.32
C GLY A 39 6.41 16.56 -0.25
N TRP A 40 7.60 17.16 -0.31
CA TRP A 40 8.72 16.88 0.60
C TRP A 40 9.23 18.15 1.29
N THR A 41 9.69 18.02 2.54
CA THR A 41 10.36 19.13 3.22
C THR A 41 11.81 19.20 2.74
N PRO A 42 12.36 20.38 2.39
CA PRO A 42 13.72 20.52 1.85
C PRO A 42 14.86 20.10 2.80
N GLY A 43 14.60 19.96 4.10
CA GLY A 43 15.63 19.61 5.09
C GLY A 43 15.08 19.08 6.42
N CYS A 44 15.86 18.26 7.11
CA CYS A 44 15.42 17.52 8.30
C CYS A 44 15.02 18.40 9.52
N GLU A 45 15.39 19.69 9.52
CA GLU A 45 15.20 20.62 10.65
C GLU A 45 13.94 21.48 10.51
N GLU A 46 13.21 21.38 9.40
CA GLU A 46 12.02 22.18 9.21
C GLU A 46 10.80 21.54 9.87
N ALA A 47 9.91 22.38 10.40
CA ALA A 47 8.63 21.91 10.90
C ALA A 47 7.85 21.22 9.77
N ASN A 48 7.36 20.00 10.03
CA ASN A 48 6.50 19.26 9.10
C ASN A 48 5.06 19.27 9.63
N TYR A 49 4.16 19.95 8.92
CA TYR A 49 2.74 20.05 9.25
C TYR A 49 1.88 19.94 7.99
N GLN A 50 0.59 19.69 8.18
CA GLN A 50 -0.36 19.41 7.11
C GLN A 50 -0.30 20.43 5.97
N LEU A 51 -0.07 19.93 4.75
CA LEU A 51 -0.08 20.65 3.47
C LEU A 51 0.93 21.81 3.42
N LYS A 52 2.02 21.73 4.20
CA LYS A 52 3.05 22.77 4.23
C LYS A 52 3.77 22.91 2.89
N THR A 53 4.40 21.83 2.43
CA THR A 53 5.19 21.86 1.21
C THR A 53 4.45 21.11 0.12
N ARG A 54 3.71 21.87 -0.70
CA ARG A 54 2.94 21.28 -1.79
C ARG A 54 3.88 20.82 -2.91
N GLY A 55 3.70 19.57 -3.34
CA GLY A 55 4.30 19.03 -4.54
C GLY A 55 3.48 19.32 -5.80
N ASP A 56 3.72 18.54 -6.84
CA ASP A 56 3.01 18.63 -8.11
C ASP A 56 1.64 17.97 -8.00
N ILE A 57 0.60 18.69 -8.44
CA ILE A 57 -0.79 18.27 -8.31
C ILE A 57 -1.33 17.82 -9.67
N TYR A 58 -1.91 16.64 -9.67
CA TYR A 58 -2.53 15.99 -10.83
C TYR A 58 -3.99 15.65 -10.55
N LYS A 59 -4.68 15.25 -11.62
CA LYS A 59 -6.08 14.82 -11.60
C LYS A 59 -6.22 13.41 -12.13
N ALA A 60 -7.19 12.69 -11.59
CA ALA A 60 -7.64 11.44 -12.17
C ALA A 60 -8.36 11.68 -13.50
N THR A 61 -8.28 10.70 -14.40
CA THR A 61 -9.15 10.63 -15.59
C THR A 61 -10.32 9.69 -15.39
N GLU A 62 -10.16 8.66 -14.56
CA GLU A 62 -11.18 7.64 -14.29
C GLU A 62 -10.88 6.83 -13.01
N LEU A 63 -11.93 6.29 -12.39
CA LEU A 63 -11.82 5.19 -11.42
C LEU A 63 -11.89 3.86 -12.18
N LEU A 64 -10.80 3.11 -12.20
CA LEU A 64 -10.73 1.82 -12.89
C LEU A 64 -11.48 0.70 -12.16
N GLY A 65 -11.52 0.80 -10.84
CA GLY A 65 -12.24 -0.14 -9.99
C GLY A 65 -11.86 0.02 -8.53
N TYR A 66 -12.67 -0.54 -7.66
CA TYR A 66 -12.41 -0.61 -6.23
C TYR A 66 -13.15 -1.80 -5.63
N ASP A 67 -12.72 -2.22 -4.46
CA ASP A 67 -13.32 -3.32 -3.73
C ASP A 67 -13.38 -2.96 -2.25
N ASN A 68 -14.60 -2.77 -1.72
CA ASN A 68 -14.80 -2.44 -0.32
C ASN A 68 -14.35 -3.59 0.59
N ALA A 69 -14.71 -4.80 0.18
CA ALA A 69 -13.75 -5.88 0.00
C ALA A 69 -12.42 -5.92 0.79
N LEU A 70 -11.42 -5.92 -0.07
CA LEU A 70 -10.00 -5.84 0.20
C LEU A 70 -9.55 -4.38 0.40
N ASP A 71 -10.50 -3.47 0.68
CA ASP A 71 -10.32 -2.04 0.92
C ASP A 71 -9.29 -1.38 0.00
N TYR A 72 -9.38 -1.61 -1.31
CA TYR A 72 -8.49 -0.99 -2.29
C TYR A 72 -9.26 -0.33 -3.44
N ALA A 73 -8.64 0.67 -4.05
CA ALA A 73 -9.13 1.36 -5.23
C ALA A 73 -7.98 1.63 -6.20
N ILE A 74 -8.26 1.53 -7.49
CA ILE A 74 -7.33 1.85 -8.59
C ILE A 74 -7.87 3.02 -9.39
N VAL A 75 -7.06 4.07 -9.47
CA VAL A 75 -7.40 5.31 -10.18
C VAL A 75 -6.39 5.53 -11.30
N ASN A 76 -6.84 5.93 -12.49
CA ASN A 76 -5.93 6.35 -13.54
C ASN A 76 -5.62 7.84 -13.39
N ILE A 77 -4.34 8.19 -13.23
CA ILE A 77 -3.89 9.58 -13.08
C ILE A 77 -3.45 10.14 -14.44
N ASN A 78 -3.87 11.36 -14.73
CA ASN A 78 -3.48 12.07 -15.95
C ASN A 78 -2.02 12.52 -15.87
N LEU A 79 -1.10 11.64 -16.28
CA LEU A 79 0.34 11.88 -16.34
C LEU A 79 0.83 11.79 -17.78
N ASP A 80 1.76 12.66 -18.16
CA ASP A 80 2.50 12.51 -19.42
C ASP A 80 3.64 11.49 -19.27
N ASP A 81 4.20 11.04 -20.40
CA ASP A 81 5.23 10.00 -20.42
C ASP A 81 6.51 10.39 -19.67
N ALA A 82 6.85 11.68 -19.66
CA ALA A 82 8.00 12.19 -18.93
C ALA A 82 7.79 12.08 -17.42
N THR A 83 6.61 12.50 -16.95
CA THR A 83 6.21 12.44 -15.53
C THR A 83 6.10 10.99 -15.05
N LYS A 84 5.54 10.09 -15.86
CA LYS A 84 5.48 8.64 -15.55
C LYS A 84 6.89 8.06 -15.36
N ALA A 85 7.83 8.41 -16.25
CA ALA A 85 9.21 7.94 -16.16
C ALA A 85 9.95 8.52 -14.94
N GLU A 86 9.64 9.75 -14.56
CA GLU A 86 10.22 10.41 -13.39
C GLU A 86 9.70 9.83 -12.06
N LEU A 87 8.38 9.65 -11.92
CA LEU A 87 7.76 9.15 -10.70
C LEU A 87 8.03 7.66 -10.46
N GLY A 88 8.13 6.87 -11.53
CA GLY A 88 8.22 5.42 -11.43
C GLY A 88 6.96 4.79 -10.83
N TYR A 89 7.06 3.53 -10.43
CA TYR A 89 5.98 2.77 -9.81
C TYR A 89 6.55 1.66 -8.93
N MET A 90 5.73 1.16 -8.00
CA MET A 90 6.06 0.05 -7.13
C MET A 90 5.64 -1.27 -7.76
N GLU A 91 6.51 -2.27 -7.69
CA GLU A 91 6.14 -3.63 -8.05
C GLU A 91 5.35 -4.28 -6.91
N LEU A 92 4.24 -4.92 -7.24
CA LEU A 92 3.49 -5.72 -6.28
C LEU A 92 4.16 -7.09 -6.12
N HIS A 93 4.20 -7.62 -4.90
CA HIS A 93 4.79 -8.93 -4.66
C HIS A 93 4.01 -10.00 -5.42
N ASP A 94 4.67 -10.55 -6.44
CA ASP A 94 4.11 -11.35 -7.53
C ASP A 94 4.29 -12.84 -7.27
N LEU A 95 4.17 -13.30 -6.02
CA LEU A 95 3.93 -14.73 -5.81
C LEU A 95 2.57 -15.05 -6.40
N ALA A 96 2.66 -15.45 -7.67
CA ALA A 96 1.61 -15.88 -8.54
C ALA A 96 0.72 -16.83 -7.77
N TYR A 97 -0.53 -16.40 -7.56
CA TYR A 97 -1.65 -17.32 -7.39
C TYR A 97 -1.37 -18.52 -6.46
N GLU A 98 -0.70 -18.30 -5.32
CA GLU A 98 -0.72 -19.29 -4.26
C GLU A 98 -2.18 -19.32 -3.80
N THR A 99 -2.93 -20.33 -4.23
CA THR A 99 -4.29 -20.62 -3.73
C THR A 99 -4.29 -20.99 -2.24
N ASP A 100 -3.10 -21.05 -1.64
CA ASP A 100 -2.84 -21.28 -0.24
C ASP A 100 -2.27 -20.00 0.37
N ASP A 101 -3.11 -19.27 1.09
CA ASP A 101 -2.70 -18.09 1.87
C ASP A 101 -1.51 -18.41 2.77
N GLY A 102 -1.40 -19.66 3.26
CA GLY A 102 -0.29 -20.12 4.06
C GLY A 102 1.07 -19.96 3.38
N ALA A 103 1.18 -20.16 2.06
CA ALA A 103 2.46 -20.06 1.36
C ALA A 103 2.96 -18.61 1.28
N PHE A 104 2.07 -17.67 0.90
CA PHE A 104 2.39 -16.24 0.88
C PHE A 104 2.74 -15.73 2.28
N MET A 105 1.90 -16.05 3.27
CA MET A 105 2.11 -15.66 4.65
C MET A 105 3.44 -16.22 5.21
N ASN A 106 3.74 -17.49 4.97
CA ASN A 106 5.01 -18.10 5.39
C ASN A 106 6.23 -17.41 4.77
N GLN A 107 6.12 -16.90 3.54
CA GLN A 107 7.23 -16.21 2.89
C GLN A 107 7.49 -14.83 3.49
N ILE A 108 6.43 -14.10 3.86
CA ILE A 108 6.57 -12.72 4.35
C ILE A 108 6.67 -12.63 5.88
N GLN A 109 6.39 -13.69 6.63
CA GLN A 109 6.54 -13.71 8.09
C GLN A 109 7.98 -13.34 8.51
N GLY A 110 8.11 -12.34 9.39
CA GLY A 110 9.40 -11.87 9.88
C GLY A 110 10.22 -11.08 8.85
N MET A 111 9.65 -10.77 7.68
CA MET A 111 10.30 -9.95 6.67
C MET A 111 10.48 -8.52 7.18
N ALA A 112 11.66 -7.94 7.01
CA ALA A 112 11.89 -6.51 7.24
C ALA A 112 11.15 -5.68 6.19
N ILE A 113 10.44 -4.65 6.62
CA ILE A 113 9.54 -3.84 5.81
C ILE A 113 9.76 -2.33 6.02
N TYR A 114 9.26 -1.55 5.07
CA TYR A 114 9.13 -0.10 5.20
C TYR A 114 7.84 0.39 4.54
N LEU A 115 7.47 1.62 4.88
CA LEU A 115 6.32 2.32 4.31
C LEU A 115 6.70 3.77 3.99
N ALA A 116 6.06 4.33 2.96
CA ALA A 116 6.13 5.76 2.65
C ALA A 116 4.71 6.34 2.68
N HIS A 117 4.51 7.43 3.42
CA HIS A 117 3.18 7.98 3.65
C HIS A 117 3.16 9.50 3.83
N HIS A 118 1.97 10.07 3.65
CA HIS A 118 1.66 11.47 3.94
C HIS A 118 0.76 11.55 5.17
N SER A 119 1.29 11.14 6.33
CA SER A 119 0.51 11.12 7.58
C SER A 119 -0.02 12.52 7.91
N LEU A 120 -1.31 12.64 8.20
CA LEU A 120 -2.04 13.90 8.41
C LEU A 120 -1.93 14.90 7.24
N GLY A 121 -1.55 14.46 6.03
CA GLY A 121 -1.24 15.32 4.88
C GLY A 121 0.04 16.14 5.07
N LYS A 122 0.94 15.71 5.96
CA LYS A 122 2.29 16.23 6.08
C LYS A 122 3.12 15.89 4.84
N ASP A 123 4.29 16.49 4.76
CA ASP A 123 5.30 16.15 3.76
C ASP A 123 5.71 14.67 3.93
N MET A 124 6.14 14.03 2.83
CA MET A 124 6.44 12.60 2.75
C MET A 124 7.33 12.14 3.91
N MET A 125 6.94 11.04 4.55
CA MET A 125 7.70 10.39 5.61
C MET A 125 7.89 8.91 5.28
N PHE A 126 9.01 8.37 5.75
CA PHE A 126 9.30 6.94 5.71
C PHE A 126 9.16 6.35 7.11
N GLY A 127 8.33 5.33 7.23
CA GLY A 127 8.32 4.43 8.38
C GLY A 127 9.33 3.32 8.14
N LEU A 128 10.45 3.35 8.86
CA LEU A 128 11.55 2.40 8.72
C LEU A 128 11.77 1.56 9.99
N PHE A 129 11.50 2.17 11.15
CA PHE A 129 11.91 1.63 12.43
C PHE A 129 10.74 1.54 13.40
N SER A 130 10.86 0.60 14.32
CA SER A 130 9.94 0.35 15.43
C SER A 130 10.73 0.20 16.73
N THR A 131 10.11 0.60 17.83
CA THR A 131 10.62 0.37 19.20
C THR A 131 9.93 -0.80 19.88
N HIS A 132 9.03 -1.51 19.18
CA HIS A 132 8.30 -2.63 19.75
C HIS A 132 9.21 -3.83 20.00
N GLU A 133 8.97 -4.54 21.11
CA GLU A 133 9.81 -5.67 21.54
C GLU A 133 9.81 -6.82 20.53
N GLU A 134 8.72 -7.01 19.79
CA GLU A 134 8.62 -8.05 18.76
C GLU A 134 9.50 -7.75 17.54
N ASP A 135 9.61 -6.48 17.11
CA ASP A 135 10.57 -6.10 16.08
C ASP A 135 12.01 -6.23 16.57
N LEU A 136 12.27 -5.83 17.82
CA LEU A 136 13.58 -5.99 18.45
C LEU A 136 14.03 -7.45 18.54
N ALA A 137 13.09 -8.38 18.70
CA ALA A 137 13.37 -9.81 18.74
C ALA A 137 13.66 -10.41 17.35
N LEU A 138 13.17 -9.77 16.28
CA LEU A 138 13.38 -10.21 14.89
C LEU A 138 14.58 -9.54 14.22
N GLU A 139 15.06 -8.41 14.75
CA GLU A 139 16.19 -7.70 14.16
C GLU A 139 17.46 -8.55 14.16
N THR A 140 18.06 -8.66 12.98
CA THR A 140 19.28 -9.43 12.73
C THR A 140 20.47 -8.53 12.41
N ASP A 141 20.25 -7.23 12.18
CA ASP A 141 21.34 -6.27 12.03
C ASP A 141 22.01 -6.03 13.38
N ALA A 142 23.25 -6.53 13.50
CA ALA A 142 24.09 -6.37 14.67
C ALA A 142 24.42 -4.89 14.99
N ASN A 143 24.11 -3.96 14.08
CA ASN A 143 24.30 -2.52 14.27
C ASN A 143 23.10 -1.82 14.94
N LEU A 144 22.26 -2.53 15.71
CA LEU A 144 21.12 -1.96 16.44
C LEU A 144 21.46 -0.68 17.24
N GLU A 145 22.70 -0.55 17.75
CA GLU A 145 23.18 0.68 18.40
C GLU A 145 23.13 1.91 17.46
N SER A 146 23.38 1.71 16.16
CA SER A 146 23.28 2.76 15.12
C SER A 146 21.84 3.26 14.94
N TYR A 147 20.84 2.45 15.28
CA TYR A 147 19.42 2.81 15.23
C TYR A 147 18.90 3.41 16.54
N SER A 148 19.79 3.75 17.48
CA SER A 148 19.40 4.32 18.79
C SER A 148 18.44 3.43 19.58
N GLY A 149 18.62 2.10 19.50
CA GLY A 149 17.77 1.13 20.21
C GLY A 149 16.42 0.84 19.54
N ARG A 150 16.31 1.12 18.24
CA ARG A 150 15.13 0.81 17.40
C ARG A 150 15.49 -0.33 16.44
N ALA A 151 14.56 -1.22 16.14
CA ALA A 151 14.70 -2.22 15.10
C ALA A 151 14.07 -1.74 13.80
N ARG A 152 14.44 -2.33 12.65
CA ARG A 152 13.61 -2.21 11.45
C ARG A 152 12.21 -2.74 11.76
N GLY A 153 11.20 -2.22 11.06
CA GLY A 153 9.89 -2.83 11.14
C GLY A 153 9.87 -4.17 10.45
N HIS A 154 9.11 -5.12 10.98
CA HIS A 154 8.93 -6.45 10.43
C HIS A 154 7.45 -6.80 10.29
N VAL A 155 7.15 -7.75 9.41
CA VAL A 155 5.88 -8.49 9.46
C VAL A 155 5.89 -9.36 10.71
N ILE A 156 5.03 -9.01 11.68
CA ILE A 156 4.96 -9.65 12.98
C ILE A 156 4.09 -10.89 12.95
N GLY A 157 2.98 -10.83 12.22
CA GLY A 157 2.03 -11.92 12.20
C GLY A 157 0.83 -11.65 11.32
N PHE A 158 -0.09 -12.60 11.37
CA PHE A 158 -1.29 -12.63 10.55
C PHE A 158 -2.50 -12.73 11.47
N TYR A 159 -3.41 -11.78 11.33
CA TYR A 159 -4.53 -11.63 12.26
C TYR A 159 -5.85 -11.67 11.51
N GLU A 160 -6.86 -12.34 12.07
CA GLU A 160 -8.22 -12.23 11.53
C GLU A 160 -8.60 -10.75 11.45
N ALA A 161 -9.28 -10.35 10.37
CA ALA A 161 -9.52 -8.94 10.07
C ALA A 161 -9.92 -8.11 11.31
N LEU A 162 -8.98 -7.32 11.83
CA LEU A 162 -9.10 -6.66 13.14
C LEU A 162 -9.78 -5.30 13.02
N CYS A 163 -9.69 -4.71 11.83
CA CYS A 163 -10.27 -3.42 11.54
C CYS A 163 -11.64 -3.58 10.92
N THR A 164 -12.62 -2.82 11.43
CA THR A 164 -14.03 -2.91 11.05
C THR A 164 -14.30 -2.32 9.66
N THR A 165 -13.57 -2.75 8.65
CA THR A 165 -14.18 -2.91 7.33
C THR A 165 -15.17 -4.06 7.46
N LYS A 166 -16.16 -4.15 6.55
CA LYS A 166 -17.22 -5.17 6.62
C LYS A 166 -16.73 -6.60 6.30
N PHE A 167 -15.49 -6.92 6.68
CA PHE A 167 -14.70 -8.10 6.33
C PHE A 167 -14.34 -9.01 7.49
N ALA A 168 -15.22 -9.10 8.48
CA ALA A 168 -15.33 -10.33 9.26
C ALA A 168 -15.91 -11.47 8.39
N LYS A 169 -15.31 -11.75 7.22
CA LYS A 169 -15.47 -13.02 6.54
C LYS A 169 -14.44 -13.94 7.19
N SER A 170 -14.93 -14.90 7.98
CA SER A 170 -14.09 -15.92 8.62
C SER A 170 -13.11 -16.51 7.60
N GLY A 171 -11.82 -16.53 7.93
CA GLY A 171 -10.76 -17.15 7.13
C GLY A 171 -9.83 -16.21 6.36
N TYR A 172 -9.94 -14.88 6.49
CA TYR A 172 -8.96 -13.94 5.93
C TYR A 172 -8.04 -13.41 7.03
N TYR A 173 -6.75 -13.35 6.72
CA TYR A 173 -5.74 -12.80 7.61
C TYR A 173 -5.12 -11.54 7.03
N GLU A 174 -4.88 -10.55 7.88
CA GLU A 174 -4.24 -9.29 7.54
C GLU A 174 -2.79 -9.27 8.06
N VAL A 175 -1.92 -8.53 7.39
CA VAL A 175 -0.50 -8.39 7.75
C VAL A 175 -0.38 -7.42 8.91
N GLY A 176 0.14 -7.87 10.06
CA GLY A 176 0.38 -7.04 11.24
C GLY A 176 1.84 -6.59 11.40
N TYR A 177 2.03 -5.34 11.79
CA TYR A 177 3.34 -4.72 12.04
C TYR A 177 3.25 -3.52 13.00
N TYR A 178 4.39 -3.04 13.51
CA TYR A 178 4.44 -1.92 14.49
C TYR A 178 5.12 -0.64 13.99
N ILE A 179 5.48 -0.54 12.71
CA ILE A 179 5.93 0.75 12.15
C ILE A 179 4.82 1.79 12.32
N ASP A 180 5.15 2.92 12.93
CA ASP A 180 4.20 3.99 13.26
C ASP A 180 3.38 4.47 12.04
N THR A 181 2.07 4.61 12.25
CA THR A 181 1.16 5.24 11.30
C THR A 181 0.30 6.29 12.01
N GLU A 182 -0.17 7.30 11.27
CA GLU A 182 -1.19 8.24 11.75
C GLU A 182 -2.35 8.30 10.74
N GLY A 183 -3.44 8.99 11.08
CA GLY A 183 -4.51 9.28 10.11
C GLY A 183 -3.93 9.87 8.81
N GLY A 184 -4.41 9.42 7.65
CA GLY A 184 -3.85 9.76 6.35
C GLY A 184 -2.76 8.81 5.83
N SER A 185 -2.29 7.87 6.65
CA SER A 185 -1.45 6.76 6.19
C SER A 185 -2.23 5.70 5.42
N SER A 186 -3.57 5.71 5.50
CA SER A 186 -4.45 4.85 4.70
C SER A 186 -4.04 4.90 3.23
N GLY A 187 -3.77 3.73 2.66
CA GLY A 187 -3.41 3.52 1.27
C GLY A 187 -1.91 3.57 1.01
N CYS A 188 -1.07 3.72 2.05
CA CYS A 188 0.37 3.56 1.89
C CYS A 188 0.74 2.10 1.64
N PHE A 189 1.78 1.90 0.83
CA PHE A 189 2.34 0.57 0.64
C PHE A 189 3.08 0.12 1.90
N VAL A 190 3.09 -1.20 2.12
CA VAL A 190 4.04 -1.90 2.98
C VAL A 190 4.94 -2.72 2.05
N ALA A 191 6.22 -2.40 1.98
CA ALA A 191 7.16 -3.01 1.03
C ALA A 191 8.30 -3.73 1.74
N SER A 192 8.79 -4.82 1.14
CA SER A 192 9.99 -5.52 1.58
C SER A 192 11.19 -4.60 1.55
N ALA A 193 11.96 -4.55 2.64
CA ALA A 193 13.22 -3.81 2.68
C ALA A 193 14.31 -4.40 1.76
N ASP A 194 14.16 -5.66 1.33
CA ASP A 194 15.17 -6.38 0.55
C ASP A 194 14.95 -6.26 -0.97
N ASN A 195 13.71 -6.45 -1.42
CA ASN A 195 13.37 -6.48 -2.85
C ASN A 195 12.44 -5.34 -3.29
N HIS A 196 12.01 -4.48 -2.36
CA HIS A 196 11.12 -3.33 -2.60
C HIS A 196 9.75 -3.67 -3.18
N LYS A 197 9.38 -4.96 -3.25
CA LYS A 197 8.04 -5.37 -3.67
C LYS A 197 7.05 -5.10 -2.54
N VAL A 198 5.89 -4.57 -2.90
CA VAL A 198 4.79 -4.30 -1.97
C VAL A 198 4.21 -5.62 -1.50
N VAL A 199 4.12 -5.87 -0.21
CA VAL A 199 3.56 -7.08 0.42
C VAL A 199 2.20 -6.83 1.08
N GLY A 200 1.84 -5.56 1.32
CA GLY A 200 0.52 -5.20 1.85
C GLY A 200 0.13 -3.75 1.58
N LEU A 201 -1.16 -3.47 1.71
CA LEU A 201 -1.75 -2.13 1.63
C LEU A 201 -2.23 -1.72 3.03
N ASN A 202 -1.54 -0.76 3.66
CA ASN A 202 -1.94 -0.25 4.97
C ASN A 202 -3.34 0.38 4.87
N HIS A 203 -4.26 -0.06 5.72
CA HIS A 203 -5.63 0.47 5.70
C HIS A 203 -6.13 0.85 7.09
N CYS A 204 -5.47 0.38 8.14
CA CYS A 204 -5.92 0.61 9.50
C CYS A 204 -4.80 0.51 10.53
N GLY A 205 -4.95 1.28 11.60
CA GLY A 205 -4.17 1.16 12.83
C GLY A 205 -5.10 0.96 14.03
N CYS A 206 -4.65 0.20 15.02
CA CYS A 206 -5.44 -0.06 16.22
C CYS A 206 -5.55 1.18 17.14
N THR A 207 -6.72 1.34 17.78
CA THR A 207 -6.92 2.19 18.97
C THR A 207 -7.22 1.30 20.19
N GLY A 208 -6.19 0.77 20.87
CA GLY A 208 -6.38 -0.10 22.05
C GLY A 208 -5.20 -1.05 22.36
N CYS A 209 -5.23 -1.78 23.48
CA CYS A 209 -4.08 -2.46 24.11
C CYS A 209 -3.33 -3.58 23.34
N ALA A 210 -3.59 -3.80 22.05
CA ALA A 210 -2.78 -4.67 21.17
C ALA A 210 -2.38 -3.90 19.90
N CYS A 211 -1.87 -2.67 20.09
CA CYS A 211 -1.61 -1.61 19.10
C CYS A 211 -0.70 -2.00 17.92
N MET A 212 -1.17 -2.84 17.00
CA MET A 212 -0.49 -3.05 15.71
C MET A 212 -1.20 -2.28 14.59
N ASN A 213 -0.42 -1.94 13.57
CA ASN A 213 -0.91 -1.51 12.27
C ASN A 213 -1.17 -2.72 11.41
N ILE A 214 -2.16 -2.58 10.52
CA ILE A 214 -2.68 -3.69 9.74
C ILE A 214 -2.74 -3.29 8.26
N ALA A 215 -2.33 -4.22 7.40
CA ALA A 215 -2.40 -4.10 5.96
C ALA A 215 -3.14 -5.27 5.33
N VAL A 216 -3.92 -4.96 4.29
CA VAL A 216 -4.51 -5.99 3.42
C VAL A 216 -3.37 -6.66 2.64
N PRO A 217 -3.24 -8.01 2.68
CA PRO A 217 -2.20 -8.71 1.95
C PRO A 217 -2.28 -8.44 0.45
N ILE A 218 -1.16 -8.10 -0.18
CA ILE A 218 -1.15 -7.67 -1.58
C ILE A 218 -1.57 -8.79 -2.55
N ASN A 219 -1.31 -10.05 -2.18
CA ASN A 219 -1.62 -11.22 -3.01
C ASN A 219 -3.13 -11.35 -3.20
N HIS A 220 -3.95 -11.04 -2.19
CA HIS A 220 -5.40 -11.01 -2.32
C HIS A 220 -5.87 -9.92 -3.27
N ILE A 221 -5.31 -8.71 -3.17
CA ILE A 221 -5.62 -7.59 -4.07
C ILE A 221 -5.24 -7.96 -5.51
N TYR A 222 -4.03 -8.47 -5.72
CA TYR A 222 -3.55 -8.89 -7.03
C TYR A 222 -4.45 -9.99 -7.63
N GLN A 223 -4.77 -11.04 -6.87
CA GLN A 223 -5.66 -12.11 -7.31
C GLN A 223 -7.05 -11.58 -7.68
N HIS A 224 -7.63 -10.71 -6.85
CA HIS A 224 -8.94 -10.11 -7.12
C HIS A 224 -8.92 -9.25 -8.39
N MET A 225 -7.92 -8.36 -8.54
CA MET A 225 -7.74 -7.56 -9.75
C MET A 225 -7.63 -8.44 -11.00
N CYS A 226 -6.94 -9.58 -10.92
CA CYS A 226 -6.78 -10.50 -12.04
C CYS A 226 -8.01 -11.35 -12.37
N GLN A 227 -8.98 -11.44 -11.46
CA GLN A 227 -10.25 -12.13 -11.67
C GLN A 227 -11.37 -11.16 -12.05
N ASP A 228 -11.22 -9.88 -11.73
CA ASP A 228 -12.18 -8.83 -12.01
C ASP A 228 -12.12 -8.38 -13.49
N SER A 229 -13.29 -8.32 -14.13
CA SER A 229 -13.39 -8.01 -15.57
C SER A 229 -13.04 -6.58 -15.96
N THR A 230 -13.03 -5.63 -15.02
CA THR A 230 -12.65 -4.23 -15.27
C THR A 230 -11.19 -3.98 -14.91
N MET A 231 -10.69 -4.60 -13.85
CA MET A 231 -9.33 -4.34 -13.34
C MET A 231 -8.25 -5.22 -13.93
N CYS A 232 -8.58 -6.33 -14.59
CA CYS A 232 -7.55 -7.26 -15.01
C CYS A 232 -6.70 -6.84 -16.22
N THR A 233 -6.97 -5.65 -16.79
CA THR A 233 -6.09 -4.98 -17.75
C THR A 233 -5.06 -4.05 -17.10
N VAL A 234 -5.20 -3.78 -15.79
CA VAL A 234 -4.30 -2.91 -15.03
C VAL A 234 -2.93 -3.57 -14.89
N MET A 235 -2.91 -4.83 -14.46
CA MET A 235 -1.68 -5.61 -14.27
C MET A 235 -1.54 -6.66 -15.36
N ASN A 236 -0.30 -7.05 -15.68
CA ASN A 236 -0.03 -8.24 -16.48
C ASN A 236 -0.30 -9.50 -15.65
N CYS A 237 -1.59 -9.83 -15.48
CA CYS A 237 -2.06 -11.02 -14.80
C CYS A 237 -1.64 -12.29 -15.57
N CYS A 238 -0.48 -12.84 -15.25
CA CYS A 238 -0.06 -14.12 -15.81
C CYS A 238 -0.87 -15.24 -15.10
N GLU A 239 -1.56 -16.07 -15.89
CA GLU A 239 -2.28 -17.30 -15.49
C GLU A 239 -3.69 -17.19 -14.84
N SER A 240 -4.70 -16.64 -15.54
CA SER A 240 -6.08 -17.08 -15.28
C SER A 240 -6.80 -17.41 -16.60
N THR A 241 -7.26 -18.66 -16.71
CA THR A 241 -7.86 -19.21 -17.93
C THR A 241 -9.31 -18.74 -18.18
N SER A 242 -9.83 -17.70 -17.54
CA SER A 242 -11.29 -17.49 -17.62
C SER A 242 -11.92 -16.11 -17.63
N VAL A 243 -11.22 -14.95 -17.57
CA VAL A 243 -11.98 -13.67 -17.65
C VAL A 243 -11.37 -12.59 -18.55
N CYS A 244 -10.05 -12.44 -18.65
CA CYS A 244 -9.47 -11.24 -19.27
C CYS A 244 -9.27 -11.31 -20.79
N HIS A 245 -9.51 -12.47 -21.41
CA HIS A 245 -9.16 -12.72 -22.80
C HIS A 245 -10.35 -12.59 -23.75
N GLY A 246 -10.58 -11.39 -24.27
CA GLY A 246 -11.06 -11.23 -25.64
C GLY A 246 -9.96 -11.65 -26.61
N ASN A 247 -10.01 -12.88 -27.12
CA ASN A 247 -9.23 -13.40 -28.26
C ASN A 247 -7.76 -12.90 -28.38
N GLY A 248 -6.87 -13.41 -27.55
CA GLY A 248 -5.44 -13.21 -27.79
C GLY A 248 -4.61 -13.52 -26.56
N LYS A 249 -4.16 -14.77 -26.46
CA LYS A 249 -3.14 -15.17 -25.49
C LYS A 249 -1.93 -14.25 -25.65
N LYS A 250 -1.66 -13.37 -24.69
CA LYS A 250 -0.30 -12.88 -24.49
C LYS A 250 0.38 -13.92 -23.61
N ALA A 251 1.29 -14.67 -24.22
CA ALA A 251 2.29 -15.40 -23.46
C ALA A 251 3.12 -14.34 -22.70
N CYS A 252 3.01 -14.35 -21.37
CA CYS A 252 4.21 -14.39 -20.56
C CYS A 252 4.83 -15.78 -20.81
#